data_AF-A0A8J3QS89-F1
#
_entry.id   AF-A0A8J3QS89-F1
#
_cell.length_a   1.000
_cell.length_b   1.000
_cell.length_c   1.000
_cell.angle_alpha   90.00
_cell.angle_beta   90.00
_cell.angle_gamma   90.00
#
_symmetry.space_group_name_H-M   'P 1'
#
loop_
_entity.id
_entity.type
_entity.pdbx_description
1 polymer ?
#
loop_
_entity_poly.entity_id
_entity_poly.type
_entity_poly.pdbx_seq_one_letter_code
_entity_poly.pdbx_strand_id
1 'polypeptide(L)'
;MSTTSGPSGLYRLIAGAADSSGGSGAGGADVAGGTDGTDAEQCQLCAEPIADGHRHLLDTVARTLRCACHACVVLFDRATAGGRHYRLVPDRRWYLPEFVLDDAAWERLRLPVDMAFFFYDSRAGRVVAFYPSPAGAVESGLELDSWASLVRANPVLDTMQPDTEALLVNRSRDARDYWLVPIDDCYALVGLIRTHWSGLSGGQRVWDETAAYVRRLHDRARTVRARRHESPAGAANAATAAKPAAPAKPAAPATPASTVEGALR
;
A
#
# COMPACT_ATOMS: atom_id res chain seq x y z
N MET A 1 34.02 15.80 9.42
CA MET A 1 33.42 14.45 9.57
C MET A 1 32.06 14.59 10.23
N SER A 2 31.28 13.50 10.34
CA SER A 2 29.87 13.50 10.82
C SER A 2 28.85 14.13 9.87
N THR A 3 28.61 13.46 8.74
CA THR A 3 27.44 13.67 7.88
C THR A 3 26.28 12.79 8.34
N THR A 4 25.30 13.34 9.06
CA THR A 4 24.09 12.59 9.46
C THR A 4 23.04 12.65 8.35
N SER A 5 23.00 11.61 7.50
CA SER A 5 22.03 11.49 6.41
C SER A 5 20.75 10.79 6.91
N GLY A 6 19.64 11.54 7.00
CA GLY A 6 18.31 10.99 7.28
C GLY A 6 17.53 10.68 5.98
N PRO A 7 16.99 9.47 5.78
CA PRO A 7 16.29 9.08 4.56
C PRO A 7 14.82 9.55 4.54
N SER A 8 14.59 10.87 4.52
CA SER A 8 13.24 11.46 4.58
C SER A 8 12.85 12.13 3.26
N GLY A 9 12.44 11.32 2.28
CA GLY A 9 12.03 11.80 0.96
C GLY A 9 11.37 10.73 0.09
N LEU A 10 10.72 9.74 0.72
CA LEU A 10 10.41 8.48 0.05
C LEU A 10 9.22 8.54 -0.91
N TYR A 11 8.29 9.49 -0.84
CA TYR A 11 7.22 9.61 -1.84
C TYR A 11 7.02 11.06 -2.27
N ARG A 12 7.57 11.44 -3.43
CA ARG A 12 7.36 12.77 -4.02
C ARG A 12 5.98 12.84 -4.67
N LEU A 13 5.01 13.28 -3.85
CA LEU A 13 3.77 14.00 -4.18
C LEU A 13 3.28 13.88 -5.63
N ILE A 14 2.17 13.16 -5.83
CA ILE A 14 1.36 13.26 -7.04
C ILE A 14 -0.06 13.67 -6.68
N ALA A 15 -0.34 14.93 -6.99
CA ALA A 15 -1.60 15.44 -7.47
C ALA A 15 -1.23 16.69 -8.29
N GLY A 16 -1.75 16.82 -9.50
CA GLY A 16 -1.52 18.01 -10.32
C GLY A 16 -2.01 19.26 -9.59
N ALA A 17 -1.15 20.27 -9.49
CA ALA A 17 -1.53 21.60 -9.02
C ALA A 17 -1.20 22.57 -10.15
N ALA A 18 -2.19 23.36 -10.58
CA ALA A 18 -2.08 24.16 -11.80
C ALA A 18 -1.18 25.39 -11.60
N ASP A 19 -0.13 25.50 -12.42
CA ASP A 19 0.71 26.69 -12.53
C ASP A 19 0.06 27.73 -13.48
N SER A 20 -0.99 28.42 -13.02
CA SER A 20 -1.60 29.53 -13.76
C SER A 20 -0.81 30.84 -13.58
N SER A 21 0.36 30.92 -14.20
CA SER A 21 1.20 32.12 -14.19
C SER A 21 0.50 33.31 -14.87
N GLY A 22 0.10 34.32 -14.09
CA GLY A 22 -0.64 35.48 -14.60
C GLY A 22 0.21 36.37 -15.53
N GLY A 23 -0.10 36.35 -16.82
CA GLY A 23 0.45 37.25 -17.84
C GLY A 23 -0.55 38.32 -18.27
N SER A 24 -0.27 39.60 -17.99
CA SER A 24 -1.10 40.72 -18.47
C SER A 24 -0.75 41.06 -19.92
N GLY A 25 -1.71 40.92 -20.83
CA GLY A 25 -1.59 41.32 -22.23
C GLY A 25 -2.96 41.59 -22.84
N ALA A 26 -3.14 42.75 -23.48
CA ALA A 26 -4.42 43.19 -24.02
C ALA A 26 -4.46 43.06 -25.56
N GLY A 27 -5.59 42.59 -26.09
CA GLY A 27 -5.88 42.50 -27.51
C GLY A 27 -7.04 41.53 -27.75
N GLY A 28 -8.09 41.98 -28.43
CA GLY A 28 -9.30 41.19 -28.66
C GLY A 28 -9.73 41.16 -30.12
N ALA A 29 -10.32 40.03 -30.52
CA ALA A 29 -11.12 39.85 -31.74
C ALA A 29 -11.98 38.58 -31.58
N ASP A 30 -13.19 38.58 -32.13
CA ASP A 30 -14.17 37.50 -31.97
C ASP A 30 -13.84 36.23 -32.78
N VAL A 31 -13.95 35.06 -32.14
CA VAL A 31 -14.16 33.77 -32.81
C VAL A 31 -15.19 32.96 -32.01
N ALA A 32 -16.16 32.36 -32.69
CA ALA A 32 -17.23 31.59 -32.06
C ALA A 32 -16.86 30.11 -31.86
N GLY A 33 -17.45 29.48 -30.83
CA GLY A 33 -17.60 28.02 -30.78
C GLY A 33 -16.46 27.22 -30.15
N GLY A 34 -15.82 27.71 -29.08
CA GLY A 34 -14.99 26.85 -28.23
C GLY A 34 -15.84 25.92 -27.37
N THR A 35 -15.63 24.60 -27.46
CA THR A 35 -16.06 23.65 -26.42
C THR A 35 -15.20 23.81 -25.17
N ASP A 36 -15.79 23.60 -23.99
CA ASP A 36 -15.14 23.85 -22.70
C ASP A 36 -13.88 23.00 -22.52
N GLY A 37 -12.74 23.68 -22.47
CA GLY A 37 -11.41 23.09 -22.55
C GLY A 37 -10.97 22.48 -21.23
N THR A 38 -11.53 21.32 -20.90
CA THR A 38 -10.87 20.41 -19.95
C THR A 38 -9.61 19.90 -20.62
N ASP A 39 -8.45 20.42 -20.19
CA ASP A 39 -7.14 19.92 -20.59
C ASP A 39 -7.08 18.42 -20.27
N ALA A 40 -7.13 17.59 -21.31
CA ALA A 40 -7.11 16.15 -21.13
C ALA A 40 -5.76 15.75 -20.52
N GLU A 41 -5.82 15.11 -19.35
CA GLU A 41 -4.67 14.47 -18.72
C GLU A 41 -3.92 13.59 -19.73
N GLN A 42 -2.60 13.49 -19.60
CA GLN A 42 -1.77 12.79 -20.59
C GLN A 42 -1.11 11.55 -20.01
N CYS A 43 -1.10 10.47 -20.79
CA CYS A 43 -0.40 9.24 -20.45
C CYS A 43 1.10 9.52 -20.28
N GLN A 44 1.61 9.39 -19.06
CA GLN A 44 3.01 9.75 -18.72
C GLN A 44 4.06 8.81 -19.33
N LEU A 45 3.66 7.85 -20.17
CA LEU A 45 4.52 6.93 -20.90
C LEU A 45 4.44 7.06 -22.43
N CYS A 46 3.38 7.68 -22.99
CA CYS A 46 3.23 7.81 -24.45
C CYS A 46 2.52 9.10 -24.93
N ALA A 47 2.22 10.05 -24.03
CA ALA A 47 1.52 11.30 -24.28
C ALA A 47 0.09 11.20 -24.86
N GLU A 48 -0.46 9.99 -25.01
CA GLU A 48 -1.86 9.75 -25.39
C GLU A 48 -2.81 10.45 -24.39
N PRO A 49 -3.79 11.25 -24.86
CA PRO A 49 -4.81 11.83 -23.99
C PRO A 49 -5.62 10.76 -23.26
N ILE A 50 -5.90 10.99 -21.97
CA ILE A 50 -6.63 10.07 -21.10
C ILE A 50 -7.74 10.79 -20.34
N ALA A 51 -8.89 10.13 -20.26
CA ALA A 51 -10.05 10.64 -19.54
C ALA A 51 -9.92 10.48 -18.01
N ASP A 52 -10.85 11.08 -17.27
CA ASP A 52 -11.05 10.82 -15.85
C ASP A 52 -11.23 9.33 -15.55
N GLY A 53 -10.73 8.90 -14.38
CA GLY A 53 -10.80 7.49 -13.98
C GLY A 53 -9.83 6.56 -14.74
N HIS A 54 -8.84 7.12 -15.43
CA HIS A 54 -7.69 6.37 -15.95
C HIS A 54 -6.94 5.60 -14.85
N ARG A 55 -6.08 4.67 -15.26
CA ARG A 55 -5.34 3.80 -14.35
C ARG A 55 -3.94 4.34 -14.08
N HIS A 56 -3.39 3.93 -12.94
CA HIS A 56 -2.02 4.25 -12.56
C HIS A 56 -1.10 3.03 -12.68
N LEU A 57 0.13 3.28 -13.12
CA LEU A 57 1.27 2.39 -12.91
C LEU A 57 2.15 2.98 -11.81
N LEU A 58 2.57 2.19 -10.83
CA LEU A 58 3.60 2.59 -9.89
C LEU A 58 4.98 2.32 -10.48
N ASP A 59 5.77 3.38 -10.65
CA ASP A 59 7.22 3.27 -10.87
C ASP A 59 7.88 2.91 -9.53
N THR A 60 8.39 1.69 -9.37
CA THR A 60 9.02 1.24 -8.11
C THR A 60 10.45 1.74 -7.90
N VAL A 61 11.06 2.41 -8.90
CA VAL A 61 12.41 3.01 -8.80
C VAL A 61 12.31 4.47 -8.40
N ALA A 62 11.56 5.27 -9.17
CA ALA A 62 11.27 6.67 -8.82
C ALA A 62 10.31 6.77 -7.62
N ARG A 63 9.44 5.76 -7.44
CA ARG A 63 8.42 5.64 -6.39
C ARG A 63 7.40 6.76 -6.49
N THR A 64 6.86 6.80 -7.70
CA THR A 64 5.88 7.75 -8.25
C THR A 64 4.83 6.97 -9.02
N LEU A 65 3.56 7.27 -8.80
CA LEU A 65 2.47 6.87 -9.70
C LEU A 65 2.68 7.49 -11.10
N ARG A 66 2.10 6.87 -12.13
CA ARG A 66 2.12 7.32 -13.52
C ARG A 66 0.74 7.14 -14.12
N CYS A 67 0.11 8.23 -14.56
CA CYS A 67 -1.16 8.20 -15.29
C CYS A 67 -0.95 7.44 -16.60
N ALA A 68 -1.76 6.41 -16.86
CA ALA A 68 -1.54 5.46 -17.95
C ALA A 68 -2.80 5.20 -18.78
N CYS A 69 -2.67 5.29 -20.11
CA CYS A 69 -3.71 4.87 -21.04
C CYS A 69 -3.87 3.34 -21.04
N HIS A 70 -5.00 2.85 -21.57
CA HIS A 70 -5.31 1.43 -21.60
C HIS A 70 -4.23 0.59 -22.30
N ALA A 71 -3.64 1.09 -23.39
CA ALA A 71 -2.56 0.39 -24.08
C ALA A 71 -1.31 0.22 -23.20
N CYS A 72 -0.88 1.27 -22.50
CA CYS A 72 0.24 1.19 -21.56
C CYS A 72 -0.05 0.25 -20.39
N VAL A 73 -1.28 0.23 -19.87
CA VAL A 73 -1.70 -0.75 -18.85
C VAL A 73 -1.51 -2.18 -19.36
N VAL A 74 -2.04 -2.52 -20.53
CA VAL A 74 -1.97 -3.88 -21.10
C VAL A 74 -0.54 -4.32 -21.43
N LEU A 75 0.35 -3.38 -21.74
CA LEU A 75 1.78 -3.61 -21.98
C LEU A 75 2.56 -3.87 -20.68
N PHE A 76 2.35 -3.06 -19.64
CA PHE A 76 3.14 -3.10 -18.41
C PHE A 76 2.57 -3.97 -17.28
N ASP A 77 1.31 -4.40 -17.37
CA ASP A 77 0.71 -5.45 -16.52
C ASP A 77 1.46 -6.80 -16.68
N ARG A 78 2.02 -7.06 -17.86
CA ARG A 78 2.82 -8.27 -18.12
C ARG A 78 4.29 -8.07 -17.74
N ALA A 79 4.68 -8.64 -16.60
CA ALA A 79 6.04 -8.65 -16.05
C ALA A 79 7.16 -9.21 -16.98
N THR A 80 6.81 -9.73 -18.16
CA THR A 80 7.74 -10.21 -19.20
C THR A 80 8.24 -9.10 -20.15
N ALA A 81 7.55 -7.95 -20.24
CA ALA A 81 7.76 -6.95 -21.30
C ALA A 81 8.62 -5.74 -20.88
N GLY A 82 9.85 -6.00 -20.41
CA GLY A 82 10.90 -4.97 -20.20
C GLY A 82 10.72 -4.02 -19.00
N GLY A 83 9.51 -3.52 -18.75
CA GLY A 83 9.17 -2.59 -17.67
C GLY A 83 9.11 -3.22 -16.27
N ARG A 84 10.13 -4.00 -15.87
CA ARG A 84 10.16 -4.77 -14.60
C ARG A 84 10.07 -3.92 -13.32
N HIS A 85 10.12 -2.60 -13.44
CA HIS A 85 9.95 -1.65 -12.35
C HIS A 85 8.56 -0.99 -12.31
N TYR A 86 7.74 -1.11 -13.35
CA TYR A 86 6.34 -0.68 -13.29
C TYR A 86 5.47 -1.79 -12.69
N ARG A 87 4.47 -1.41 -11.91
CA ARG A 87 3.41 -2.30 -11.42
C ARG A 87 2.05 -1.66 -11.65
N LEU A 88 1.07 -2.43 -12.13
CA LEU A 88 -0.30 -1.93 -12.23
C LEU A 88 -0.89 -1.70 -10.84
N VAL A 89 -1.45 -0.52 -10.62
CA VAL A 89 -2.25 -0.24 -9.42
C VAL A 89 -3.62 -0.93 -9.58
N PRO A 90 -4.02 -1.80 -8.63
CA PRO A 90 -5.32 -2.48 -8.67
C PRO A 90 -6.52 -1.51 -8.64
N ASP A 91 -7.71 -2.05 -8.86
CA ASP A 91 -8.97 -1.31 -8.77
C ASP A 91 -9.84 -1.75 -7.58
N ARG A 92 -9.51 -2.89 -6.95
CA ARG A 92 -10.28 -3.44 -5.85
C ARG A 92 -10.23 -2.52 -4.62
N ARG A 93 -11.42 -2.24 -4.08
CA ARG A 93 -11.64 -1.50 -2.83
C ARG A 93 -12.50 -2.37 -1.94
N TRP A 94 -12.00 -2.78 -0.79
CA TRP A 94 -12.70 -3.67 0.14
C TRP A 94 -12.91 -2.97 1.48
N TYR A 95 -14.16 -2.79 1.90
CA TYR A 95 -14.48 -2.32 3.25
C TYR A 95 -14.51 -3.50 4.22
N LEU A 96 -13.91 -3.33 5.39
CA LEU A 96 -13.60 -4.40 6.34
C LEU A 96 -14.33 -4.17 7.68
N PRO A 97 -15.68 -4.38 7.75
CA PRO A 97 -16.49 -4.05 8.93
C PRO A 97 -16.25 -4.97 10.14
N GLU A 98 -15.49 -6.05 9.97
CA GLU A 98 -15.11 -6.99 11.03
C GLU A 98 -13.59 -6.90 11.34
N PHE A 99 -12.94 -5.79 10.96
CA PHE A 99 -11.50 -5.58 11.15
C PHE A 99 -11.15 -5.27 12.61
N VAL A 100 -10.18 -6.00 13.15
CA VAL A 100 -9.74 -5.92 14.54
C VAL A 100 -8.50 -5.03 14.64
N LEU A 101 -8.70 -3.82 15.16
CA LEU A 101 -7.63 -2.92 15.61
C LEU A 101 -8.07 -2.26 16.92
N ASP A 102 -7.48 -2.72 18.04
CA ASP A 102 -7.76 -2.13 19.36
C ASP A 102 -7.14 -0.73 19.52
N ASP A 103 -7.70 0.05 20.44
CA ASP A 103 -7.27 1.45 20.64
C ASP A 103 -5.81 1.52 21.12
N ALA A 104 -5.34 0.59 21.96
CA ALA A 104 -3.95 0.55 22.39
C ALA A 104 -2.98 0.20 21.24
N ALA A 105 -3.42 -0.59 20.25
CA ALA A 105 -2.67 -0.86 19.03
C ALA A 105 -2.55 0.36 18.12
N TRP A 106 -3.58 1.20 18.06
CA TRP A 106 -3.51 2.50 17.39
C TRP A 106 -2.59 3.49 18.12
N GLU A 107 -2.75 3.63 19.44
CA GLU A 107 -1.94 4.52 20.29
C GLU A 107 -0.43 4.22 20.21
N ARG A 108 -0.05 2.94 20.11
CA ARG A 108 1.36 2.52 19.94
C ARG A 108 2.01 3.10 18.68
N LEU A 109 1.24 3.43 17.65
CA LEU A 109 1.74 4.03 16.40
C LEU A 109 2.06 5.53 16.54
N ARG A 110 1.60 6.17 17.63
CA ARG A 110 1.77 7.61 17.95
C ARG A 110 1.52 8.57 16.79
N LEU A 111 0.54 8.23 15.96
CA LEU A 111 0.13 9.06 14.83
C LEU A 111 -0.50 10.37 15.34
N PRO A 112 -0.15 11.54 14.79
CA PRO A 112 -0.68 12.82 15.27
C PRO A 112 -2.09 13.13 14.78
N VAL A 113 -2.71 12.21 14.04
CA VAL A 113 -4.03 12.32 13.41
C VAL A 113 -4.72 10.95 13.37
N ASP A 114 -6.05 10.93 13.44
CA ASP A 114 -6.88 9.71 13.41
C ASP A 114 -7.05 9.09 12.00
N MET A 115 -6.05 9.24 11.14
CA MET A 115 -6.09 8.72 9.77
C MET A 115 -4.68 8.35 9.28
N ALA A 116 -4.51 7.12 8.79
CA ALA A 116 -3.25 6.67 8.21
C ALA A 116 -3.49 5.53 7.21
N PHE A 117 -2.50 5.30 6.35
CA PHE A 117 -2.45 4.16 5.44
C PHE A 117 -1.15 3.37 5.59
N PHE A 118 -1.26 2.05 5.46
CA PHE A 118 -0.19 1.09 5.74
C PHE A 118 -0.01 0.16 4.54
N PHE A 119 1.21 0.10 4.00
CA PHE A 119 1.53 -0.76 2.86
C PHE A 119 2.92 -1.37 3.01
N TYR A 120 3.17 -2.49 2.33
CA TYR A 120 4.50 -3.11 2.29
C TYR A 120 5.35 -2.42 1.24
N ASP A 121 6.43 -1.75 1.66
CA ASP A 121 7.44 -1.19 0.76
C ASP A 121 8.47 -2.28 0.44
N SER A 122 8.49 -2.76 -0.82
CA SER A 122 9.41 -3.81 -1.28
C SER A 122 10.89 -3.39 -1.25
N ARG A 123 11.18 -2.08 -1.24
CA ARG A 123 12.54 -1.54 -1.13
C ARG A 123 12.97 -1.44 0.33
N ALA A 124 12.06 -1.13 1.26
CA ALA A 124 12.34 -1.13 2.68
C ALA A 124 12.28 -2.53 3.33
N GLY A 125 11.62 -3.51 2.67
CA GLY A 125 11.44 -4.87 3.18
C GLY A 125 10.50 -4.97 4.39
N ARG A 126 9.73 -3.92 4.67
CA ARG A 126 8.84 -3.79 5.83
C ARG A 126 7.54 -3.09 5.45
N VAL A 127 6.56 -3.16 6.34
CA VAL A 127 5.40 -2.27 6.26
C VAL A 127 5.77 -0.89 6.78
N VAL A 128 5.35 0.12 6.04
CA VAL A 128 5.49 1.54 6.36
C VAL A 128 4.10 2.13 6.64
N ALA A 129 4.04 3.12 7.53
CA ALA A 129 2.83 3.86 7.85
C ALA A 129 2.96 5.30 7.36
N PHE A 130 1.94 5.80 6.68
CA PHE A 130 1.86 7.20 6.23
C PHE A 130 0.57 7.84 6.71
N TYR A 131 0.63 9.13 7.08
CA TYR A 131 -0.54 9.92 7.45
C TYR A 131 -0.63 11.20 6.61
N PRO A 132 -1.85 11.71 6.32
CA PRO A 132 -2.03 12.95 5.59
C PRO A 132 -1.66 14.16 6.45
N SER A 133 -1.08 15.18 5.82
CA SER A 133 -0.70 16.44 6.46
C SER A 133 -0.78 17.60 5.45
N PRO A 134 -0.65 18.87 5.88
CA PRO A 134 -0.59 20.02 4.98
C PRO A 134 0.60 19.95 4.01
N ALA A 135 1.69 19.26 4.39
CA ALA A 135 2.87 19.05 3.55
C ALA A 135 2.71 17.86 2.57
N GLY A 136 1.62 17.09 2.66
CA GLY A 136 1.42 15.83 1.96
C GLY A 136 1.51 14.61 2.88
N ALA A 137 1.85 13.45 2.32
CA ALA A 137 1.99 12.21 3.07
C ALA A 137 3.28 12.24 3.89
N VAL A 138 3.19 11.99 5.20
CA VAL A 138 4.33 11.92 6.11
C VAL A 138 4.48 10.50 6.63
N GLU A 139 5.68 9.94 6.56
CA GLU A 139 5.99 8.62 7.12
C GLU A 139 6.01 8.69 8.65
N SER A 140 5.37 7.74 9.34
CA SER A 140 5.55 7.59 10.78
C SER A 140 6.91 6.97 11.07
N GLY A 141 7.70 7.64 11.92
CA GLY A 141 9.03 7.19 12.33
C GLY A 141 9.07 6.05 13.35
N LEU A 142 7.94 5.37 13.58
CA LEU A 142 7.84 4.19 14.44
C LEU A 142 7.66 2.92 13.62
N GLU A 143 8.40 1.87 13.97
CA GLU A 143 8.29 0.57 13.33
C GLU A 143 7.02 -0.16 13.79
N LEU A 144 6.42 -0.94 12.89
CA LEU A 144 5.22 -1.71 13.15
C LEU A 144 5.59 -3.08 13.74
N ASP A 145 6.18 -3.08 14.94
CA ASP A 145 6.60 -4.26 15.71
C ASP A 145 5.50 -5.34 15.80
N SER A 146 4.23 -4.92 15.75
CA SER A 146 3.05 -5.77 15.82
C SER A 146 2.31 -5.98 14.49
N TRP A 147 2.87 -5.65 13.31
CA TRP A 147 2.16 -5.89 12.03
C TRP A 147 1.76 -7.37 11.86
N ALA A 148 2.66 -8.31 12.17
CA ALA A 148 2.35 -9.73 12.13
C ALA A 148 1.21 -10.12 13.08
N SER A 149 1.00 -9.38 14.18
CA SER A 149 -0.14 -9.58 15.08
C SER A 149 -1.45 -9.02 14.49
N LEU A 150 -1.38 -7.87 13.81
CA LEU A 150 -2.52 -7.30 13.08
C LEU A 150 -2.96 -8.22 11.93
N VAL A 151 -2.01 -8.83 11.21
CA VAL A 151 -2.27 -9.84 10.16
C VAL A 151 -2.91 -11.09 10.75
N ARG A 152 -2.42 -11.64 11.87
CA ARG A 152 -3.06 -12.80 12.52
C ARG A 152 -4.50 -12.53 12.98
N ALA A 153 -4.81 -11.29 13.36
CA ALA A 153 -6.18 -10.88 13.67
C ALA A 153 -7.02 -10.60 12.39
N ASN A 154 -6.37 -10.22 11.28
CA ASN A 154 -7.01 -9.81 10.03
C ASN A 154 -6.35 -10.48 8.80
N PRO A 155 -6.56 -11.79 8.54
CA PRO A 155 -5.88 -12.51 7.45
C PRO A 155 -6.18 -12.00 6.02
N VAL A 156 -7.13 -11.07 5.86
CA VAL A 156 -7.32 -10.32 4.61
C VAL A 156 -6.09 -9.51 4.21
N LEU A 157 -5.25 -9.10 5.19
CA LEU A 157 -4.02 -8.35 4.95
C LEU A 157 -2.95 -9.17 4.21
N ASP A 158 -2.94 -10.50 4.34
CA ASP A 158 -2.03 -11.37 3.56
C ASP A 158 -2.34 -11.35 2.06
N THR A 159 -3.50 -10.82 1.66
CA THR A 159 -3.87 -10.68 0.24
C THR A 159 -3.37 -9.38 -0.39
N MET A 160 -2.89 -8.42 0.40
CA MET A 160 -2.51 -7.06 -0.03
C MET A 160 -1.26 -7.09 -0.92
N GLN A 161 -1.32 -6.44 -2.08
CA GLN A 161 -0.21 -6.41 -3.03
C GLN A 161 0.87 -5.40 -2.58
N PRO A 162 2.15 -5.83 -2.49
CA PRO A 162 3.25 -4.93 -2.16
C PRO A 162 3.33 -3.70 -3.07
N ASP A 163 3.64 -2.56 -2.46
CA ASP A 163 3.78 -1.22 -3.03
C ASP A 163 2.52 -0.60 -3.67
N THR A 164 1.59 -1.41 -4.22
CA THR A 164 0.44 -0.92 -5.00
C THR A 164 -0.88 -0.85 -4.25
N GLU A 165 -0.96 -1.40 -3.04
CA GLU A 165 -2.16 -1.38 -2.19
C GLU A 165 -1.83 -1.09 -0.73
N ALA A 166 -2.80 -0.55 0.00
CA ALA A 166 -2.69 -0.22 1.41
C ALA A 166 -3.94 -0.61 2.21
N LEU A 167 -3.72 -0.91 3.48
CA LEU A 167 -4.75 -0.76 4.52
C LEU A 167 -4.92 0.73 4.79
N LEU A 168 -6.06 1.32 4.44
CA LEU A 168 -6.47 2.66 4.88
C LEU A 168 -7.28 2.55 6.18
N VAL A 169 -6.91 3.34 7.18
CA VAL A 169 -7.58 3.44 8.48
C VAL A 169 -8.13 4.86 8.65
N ASN A 170 -9.43 4.97 8.96
CA ASN A 170 -10.06 6.20 9.42
C ASN A 170 -10.71 6.00 10.79
N ARG A 171 -10.20 6.71 11.79
CA ARG A 171 -10.72 6.76 13.16
C ARG A 171 -11.27 8.14 13.54
N SER A 172 -11.27 9.08 12.60
CA SER A 172 -11.70 10.48 12.79
C SER A 172 -13.15 10.55 13.27
N ARG A 173 -13.43 11.40 14.27
CA ARG A 173 -14.80 11.64 14.81
C ARG A 173 -15.51 10.34 15.21
N ASP A 174 -14.81 9.52 16.00
CA ASP A 174 -15.26 8.22 16.53
C ASP A 174 -15.56 7.14 15.48
N ALA A 175 -15.25 7.38 14.21
CA ALA A 175 -15.24 6.34 13.19
C ALA A 175 -14.33 5.16 13.59
N ARG A 176 -14.57 3.99 12.99
CA ARG A 176 -13.71 2.81 13.06
C ARG A 176 -13.76 2.12 11.70
N ASP A 177 -13.42 2.87 10.66
CA ASP A 177 -13.48 2.42 9.27
C ASP A 177 -12.12 1.94 8.76
N TYR A 178 -12.15 0.81 8.08
CA TYR A 178 -10.97 0.09 7.61
C TYR A 178 -11.23 -0.40 6.19
N TRP A 179 -10.30 -0.11 5.27
CA TRP A 179 -10.37 -0.58 3.90
C TRP A 179 -9.04 -1.15 3.43
N LEU A 180 -9.07 -2.18 2.57
CA LEU A 180 -7.98 -2.48 1.65
C LEU A 180 -8.28 -1.72 0.34
N VAL A 181 -7.40 -0.81 -0.03
CA VAL A 181 -7.53 0.08 -1.20
C VAL A 181 -6.26 0.06 -2.06
N PRO A 182 -6.32 0.46 -3.33
CA PRO A 182 -5.13 0.74 -4.12
C PRO A 182 -4.46 2.00 -3.60
N ILE A 183 -3.14 2.08 -3.73
CA ILE A 183 -2.32 3.15 -3.14
C ILE A 183 -2.63 4.54 -3.73
N ASP A 184 -3.28 4.60 -4.90
CA ASP A 184 -3.70 5.84 -5.54
C ASP A 184 -4.86 6.55 -4.81
N ASP A 185 -5.80 5.82 -4.22
CA ASP A 185 -6.83 6.40 -3.36
C ASP A 185 -6.21 7.08 -2.12
N CYS A 186 -5.18 6.48 -1.52
CA CYS A 186 -4.45 7.07 -0.40
C CYS A 186 -3.75 8.38 -0.79
N TYR A 187 -3.06 8.42 -1.93
CA TYR A 187 -2.42 9.65 -2.41
C TYR A 187 -3.41 10.70 -2.91
N ALA A 188 -4.55 10.30 -3.49
CA ALA A 188 -5.63 11.22 -3.85
C ALA A 188 -6.26 11.90 -2.62
N LEU A 189 -6.49 11.14 -1.53
CA LEU A 189 -6.96 11.66 -0.26
C LEU A 189 -5.94 12.63 0.39
N VAL A 190 -4.66 12.27 0.37
CA VAL A 190 -3.56 13.17 0.79
C VAL A 190 -3.53 14.45 -0.04
N GLY A 191 -3.68 14.34 -1.36
CA GLY A 191 -3.71 15.46 -2.29
C GLY A 191 -4.86 16.42 -2.01
N LEU A 192 -6.08 15.87 -1.85
CA LEU A 192 -7.29 16.61 -1.47
C LEU A 192 -7.11 17.35 -0.13
N ILE A 193 -6.56 16.68 0.88
CA ILE A 193 -6.30 17.29 2.20
C ILE A 193 -5.30 18.45 2.07
N ARG A 194 -4.19 18.25 1.35
CA ARG A 194 -3.17 19.28 1.10
C ARG A 194 -3.73 20.47 0.30
N THR A 195 -4.55 20.24 -0.72
CA THR A 195 -5.12 21.28 -1.60
C THR A 195 -6.20 22.13 -0.93
N HIS A 196 -6.89 21.60 0.09
CA HIS A 196 -7.96 22.34 0.80
C HIS A 196 -7.58 22.78 2.22
N TRP A 197 -6.35 22.51 2.66
CA TRP A 197 -5.88 22.93 3.98
C TRP A 197 -5.78 24.46 4.10
N SER A 198 -6.33 25.01 5.18
CA SER A 198 -6.26 26.43 5.51
C SER A 198 -6.00 26.67 7.00
N GLY A 199 -5.14 27.65 7.33
CA GLY A 199 -4.79 27.98 8.72
C GLY A 199 -4.11 26.83 9.50
N LEU A 200 -4.26 26.86 10.82
CA LEU A 200 -3.64 25.88 11.74
C LEU A 200 -4.44 24.57 11.89
N SER A 201 -5.72 24.56 11.53
CA SER A 201 -6.66 23.45 11.77
C SER A 201 -7.39 22.98 10.51
N GLY A 202 -6.86 23.33 9.33
CA GLY A 202 -7.38 22.93 8.02
C GLY A 202 -8.58 23.74 7.53
N GLY A 203 -9.38 24.29 8.43
CA GLY A 203 -10.62 25.01 8.12
C GLY A 203 -11.73 24.08 7.63
N GLN A 204 -12.98 24.55 7.64
CA GLN A 204 -14.14 23.68 7.44
C GLN A 204 -14.11 22.91 6.11
N ARG A 205 -13.62 23.54 5.03
CA ARG A 205 -13.58 22.93 3.68
C ARG A 205 -12.79 21.63 3.62
N VAL A 206 -11.62 21.52 4.28
CA VAL A 206 -10.83 20.28 4.22
C VAL A 206 -11.59 19.11 4.86
N TRP A 207 -12.35 19.37 5.92
CA TRP A 207 -13.14 18.36 6.62
C TRP A 207 -14.35 17.91 5.80
N ASP A 208 -15.04 18.84 5.15
CA ASP A 208 -16.20 18.54 4.29
C ASP A 208 -15.78 17.73 3.05
N GLU A 209 -14.69 18.13 2.38
CA GLU A 209 -14.16 17.44 1.20
C GLU A 209 -13.59 16.06 1.58
N THR A 210 -12.96 15.93 2.75
CA THR A 210 -12.50 14.64 3.30
C THR A 210 -13.69 13.72 3.58
N ALA A 211 -14.74 14.22 4.22
CA ALA A 211 -15.96 13.45 4.48
C ALA A 211 -16.74 13.12 3.19
N ALA A 212 -16.65 13.95 2.15
CA ALA A 212 -17.17 13.62 0.81
C ALA A 212 -16.32 12.54 0.12
N TYR A 213 -14.99 12.59 0.23
CA TYR A 213 -14.09 11.58 -0.30
C TYR A 213 -14.32 10.21 0.36
N VAL A 214 -14.35 10.16 1.70
CA VAL A 214 -14.54 8.91 2.46
C VAL A 214 -15.89 8.24 2.13
N ARG A 215 -16.97 9.02 1.95
CA ARG A 215 -18.25 8.49 1.47
C ARG A 215 -18.13 7.89 0.06
N ARG A 216 -17.58 8.63 -0.92
CA ARG A 216 -17.36 8.12 -2.28
C ARG A 216 -16.48 6.87 -2.33
N LEU A 217 -15.50 6.76 -1.41
CA LEU A 217 -14.68 5.56 -1.26
C LEU A 217 -15.48 4.38 -0.71
N HIS A 218 -16.27 4.60 0.35
CA HIS A 218 -17.15 3.58 0.93
C HIS A 218 -18.20 3.08 -0.09
N ASP A 219 -18.85 3.98 -0.83
CA ASP A 219 -19.86 3.63 -1.85
C ASP A 219 -19.25 2.84 -3.03
N ARG A 220 -17.96 3.05 -3.32
CA ARG A 220 -17.16 2.26 -4.29
C ARG A 220 -16.58 0.96 -3.71
N ALA A 221 -16.61 0.77 -2.40
CA ALA A 221 -15.97 -0.36 -1.74
C ALA A 221 -16.92 -1.56 -1.65
N ARG A 222 -16.44 -2.73 -2.06
CA ARG A 222 -17.12 -3.99 -1.78
C ARG A 222 -16.92 -4.37 -0.32
N THR A 223 -18.00 -4.49 0.45
CA THR A 223 -17.92 -5.02 1.81
C THR A 223 -17.40 -6.46 1.80
N VAL A 224 -16.27 -6.70 2.46
CA VAL A 224 -15.66 -8.03 2.65
C VAL A 224 -15.63 -8.33 4.13
N ARG A 225 -16.53 -9.21 4.57
CA ARG A 225 -16.43 -9.86 5.88
C ARG A 225 -15.35 -10.93 5.80
N ALA A 226 -14.49 -11.01 6.82
CA ALA A 226 -13.59 -12.13 6.95
C ALA A 226 -14.42 -13.42 7.02
N ARG A 227 -14.00 -14.48 6.32
CA ARG A 227 -14.51 -15.81 6.67
C ARG A 227 -13.97 -16.10 8.06
N ARG A 228 -14.84 -16.13 9.09
CA ARG A 228 -14.48 -16.63 10.42
C ARG A 228 -13.81 -17.99 10.22
N HIS A 229 -12.59 -18.12 10.70
CA HIS A 229 -11.93 -19.41 10.70
C HIS A 229 -12.61 -20.26 11.77
N GLU A 230 -13.59 -21.04 11.35
CA GLU A 230 -14.16 -22.07 12.21
C GLU A 230 -13.02 -22.99 12.61
N SER A 231 -12.69 -23.00 13.90
CA SER A 231 -11.65 -23.86 14.43
C SER A 231 -12.18 -25.29 14.42
N PRO A 232 -11.39 -26.30 14.03
CA PRO A 232 -11.80 -27.71 14.07
C PRO A 232 -11.86 -28.28 15.51
N ALA A 233 -12.39 -27.50 16.46
CA ALA A 233 -12.64 -27.85 17.84
C ALA A 233 -13.94 -28.68 18.00
N GLY A 234 -14.08 -29.73 17.17
CA GLY A 234 -15.32 -30.52 17.07
C GLY A 234 -15.18 -31.90 16.43
N ALA A 235 -13.96 -32.38 16.14
CA ALA A 235 -13.72 -33.64 15.42
C ALA A 235 -12.65 -34.54 16.09
N ALA A 236 -12.61 -34.57 17.42
CA ALA A 236 -11.62 -35.33 18.19
C ALA A 236 -12.27 -36.30 19.18
N ASN A 237 -13.03 -37.30 18.69
CA ASN A 237 -13.41 -38.52 19.43
C ASN A 237 -14.09 -39.58 18.54
N ALA A 238 -13.35 -40.27 17.66
CA ALA A 238 -13.71 -41.60 17.07
C ALA A 238 -12.62 -42.16 16.12
N ALA A 239 -11.42 -42.50 16.62
CA ALA A 239 -10.43 -43.24 15.83
C ALA A 239 -9.55 -44.11 16.73
N THR A 240 -9.83 -45.40 16.80
CA THR A 240 -9.13 -46.35 17.69
C THR A 240 -7.78 -46.78 17.10
N ALA A 241 -6.75 -46.73 17.94
CA ALA A 241 -5.41 -47.33 17.85
C ALA A 241 -4.99 -48.04 16.54
N ALA A 242 -4.01 -47.44 15.84
CA ALA A 242 -3.05 -48.16 15.00
C ALA A 242 -1.63 -47.83 15.48
N LYS A 243 -0.85 -48.86 15.87
CA LYS A 243 0.50 -48.71 16.44
C LYS A 243 1.55 -48.65 15.33
N PRO A 244 2.37 -47.58 15.21
CA PRO A 244 3.48 -47.56 14.27
C PRO A 244 4.59 -48.54 14.70
N ALA A 245 5.22 -49.19 13.73
CA ALA A 245 6.41 -50.02 13.95
C ALA A 245 7.66 -49.15 14.11
N ALA A 246 8.64 -49.62 14.90
CA ALA A 246 9.88 -48.89 15.12
C ALA A 246 10.83 -48.97 13.89
N PRO A 247 11.56 -47.90 13.56
CA PRO A 247 12.57 -47.92 12.50
C PRO A 247 13.78 -48.79 12.89
N ALA A 248 14.38 -49.45 11.90
CA ALA A 248 15.56 -50.28 12.11
C ALA A 248 16.83 -49.46 12.41
N LYS A 249 17.69 -50.01 13.26
CA LYS A 249 18.96 -49.39 13.69
C LYS A 249 20.05 -49.56 12.60
N PRO A 250 20.73 -48.49 12.14
CA PRO A 250 21.87 -48.63 11.24
C PRO A 250 23.09 -49.24 11.96
N ALA A 251 23.91 -49.98 11.21
CA ALA A 251 25.15 -50.58 11.71
C ALA A 251 26.28 -49.54 11.84
N ALA A 252 27.22 -49.79 12.75
CA ALA A 252 28.37 -48.92 12.99
C ALA A 252 29.52 -49.16 11.97
N PRO A 253 30.31 -48.12 11.63
CA PRO A 253 31.50 -48.28 10.80
C PRO A 253 32.65 -48.95 11.58
N ALA A 254 33.45 -49.78 10.90
CA ALA A 254 34.66 -50.36 11.47
C ALA A 254 35.88 -49.44 11.27
N THR A 255 36.66 -49.23 12.32
CA THR A 255 37.94 -48.50 12.27
C THR A 255 39.10 -49.46 11.96
N PRO A 256 40.01 -49.12 11.02
CA PRO A 256 41.32 -49.76 10.92
C PRO A 256 42.28 -49.16 11.96
N ALA A 257 43.21 -49.98 12.46
CA ALA A 257 44.26 -49.54 13.39
C ALA A 257 45.66 -49.74 12.78
N SER A 258 46.59 -48.83 13.09
CA SER A 258 48.04 -49.05 13.00
C SER A 258 48.53 -49.72 14.31
N THR A 259 49.74 -50.28 14.44
CA THR A 259 50.94 -50.38 13.55
C THR A 259 51.48 -51.84 13.64
N VAL A 260 52.73 -52.30 13.47
CA VAL A 260 54.13 -51.80 13.34
C VAL A 260 54.86 -52.80 12.39
N GLU A 261 55.75 -52.39 11.48
CA GLU A 261 57.22 -52.28 11.63
C GLU A 261 57.96 -53.61 11.95
N GLY A 262 59.01 -53.95 11.17
CA GLY A 262 59.94 -55.07 11.47
C GLY A 262 60.51 -55.81 10.25
N ALA A 263 61.77 -55.55 9.88
CA ALA A 263 62.46 -56.13 8.71
C ALA A 263 63.00 -57.56 8.92
N LEU A 264 63.33 -58.29 7.84
CA LEU A 264 64.68 -58.84 7.58
C LEU A 264 64.83 -59.66 6.27
N ARG A 265 65.96 -59.44 5.58
CA ARG A 265 66.59 -60.22 4.50
C ARG A 265 65.89 -60.26 3.13
#